data_AF-A0A7K4S245-F1
#
_entry.id   AF-A0A7K4S245-F1
#
_cell.length_a   1.000
_cell.length_b   1.000
_cell.length_c   1.000
_cell.angle_alpha   90.00
_cell.angle_beta   90.00
_cell.angle_gamma   90.00
#
_symmetry.space_group_name_H-M   'P 1'
#
loop_
_entity.id
_entity.type
_entity.pdbx_description
1 polymer ?
#
loop_
_entity_poly.entity_id
_entity_poly.type
_entity_poly.pdbx_seq_one_letter_code
_entity_poly.pdbx_strand_id
1 'polypeptide(L)'
;SLVFWQWGILINTYLSYNVTSSLSIGFKTMKFPAVTVCNANPFKYSEVKHLLKDLDMLIEAALERILQPTPGNSSENVSLSLNMELWHQIPLVLIDEHDKDNPIILDIFESNQPAVGNQTVEGNQTTEGNQSTEVPLQDRIRMGYQAEDMILACLYGAEPCNYKNFTQIYHPDHGNCYIFNWGMDEEALNSSNPGAEFGLKLILDISQQDYIPYLSSAAGARLMLHQQKSFPFLKDQGIYAMAGTETSIGVLVDELERMGYPYSDCTVNGSDVPVKNLYSQYNTSYSIQVKHVSESNKTVQEKLSKLIKSLTSLQDYCRISNDKVETYCYSSLRSSIRDRQICIDSCKETCNDTQYKMTISMADWPSEASEDWIFHILSYERDMSTNVTLDR
;
A
#
# COMPACT_ATOMS: atom_id res chain seq x y z
N SER A 1 -14.12 56.09 -30.31
CA SER A 1 -13.00 55.76 -29.41
C SER A 1 -13.49 55.13 -28.10
N LEU A 2 -14.40 55.78 -27.36
CA LEU A 2 -14.89 55.30 -26.05
C LEU A 2 -15.68 53.98 -26.10
N VAL A 3 -16.50 53.78 -27.13
CA VAL A 3 -17.28 52.54 -27.31
C VAL A 3 -16.36 51.35 -27.53
N PHE A 4 -15.40 51.42 -28.46
CA PHE A 4 -14.44 50.33 -28.68
C PHE A 4 -13.65 49.94 -27.42
N TRP A 5 -13.31 50.92 -26.57
CA TRP A 5 -12.67 50.66 -25.29
C TRP A 5 -13.60 49.90 -24.32
N GLN A 6 -14.87 50.29 -24.21
CA GLN A 6 -15.85 49.56 -23.39
C GLN A 6 -16.09 48.12 -23.89
N TRP A 7 -16.12 47.92 -25.22
CA TRP A 7 -16.21 46.57 -25.80
C TRP A 7 -14.96 45.74 -25.48
N GLY A 8 -13.78 46.35 -25.52
CA GLY A 8 -12.53 45.70 -25.08
C GLY A 8 -12.60 45.25 -23.63
N ILE A 9 -13.15 46.08 -22.72
CA ILE A 9 -13.34 45.70 -21.31
C ILE A 9 -14.32 44.54 -21.16
N LEU A 10 -15.46 44.59 -21.84
CA LEU A 10 -16.46 43.53 -21.77
C LEU A 10 -15.91 42.19 -22.27
N ILE A 11 -15.20 42.21 -23.40
CA ILE A 11 -14.55 41.01 -23.95
C ILE A 11 -13.47 40.50 -22.99
N ASN A 12 -12.62 41.38 -22.45
CA ASN A 12 -11.59 40.98 -21.49
C ASN A 12 -12.19 40.41 -20.20
N THR A 13 -13.30 40.98 -19.72
CA THR A 13 -14.02 40.47 -18.54
C THR A 13 -14.63 39.10 -18.82
N TYR A 14 -15.23 38.91 -19.99
CA TYR A 14 -15.76 37.61 -20.40
C TYR A 14 -14.67 36.54 -20.53
N LEU A 15 -13.53 36.88 -21.14
CA LEU A 15 -12.39 35.98 -21.31
C LEU A 15 -11.51 35.80 -20.07
N SER A 16 -11.77 36.57 -19.00
CA SER A 16 -11.07 36.41 -17.71
C SER A 16 -11.56 35.21 -16.91
N TYR A 17 -12.74 34.66 -17.23
CA TYR A 17 -13.34 33.50 -16.56
C TYR A 17 -13.34 33.64 -15.02
N ASN A 18 -13.68 34.83 -14.51
CA ASN A 18 -13.72 35.07 -13.07
C ASN A 18 -14.75 34.16 -12.38
N VAL A 19 -14.34 33.56 -11.26
CA VAL A 19 -15.16 32.70 -10.41
C VAL A 19 -15.41 33.35 -9.04
N THR A 20 -16.48 32.94 -8.38
CA THR A 20 -16.82 33.38 -7.02
C THR A 20 -16.98 32.15 -6.13
N SER A 21 -16.49 32.20 -4.89
CA SER A 21 -16.56 31.09 -3.94
C SER A 21 -17.67 31.32 -2.91
N SER A 22 -18.49 30.30 -2.66
CA SER A 22 -19.49 30.28 -1.59
C SER A 22 -19.15 29.20 -0.57
N LEU A 23 -19.22 29.53 0.72
CA LEU A 23 -18.95 28.58 1.81
C LEU A 23 -20.25 28.32 2.58
N SER A 24 -20.65 27.05 2.68
CA SER A 24 -21.76 26.60 3.51
C SER A 24 -21.26 25.56 4.51
N ILE A 25 -21.36 25.87 5.80
CA ILE A 25 -20.99 24.95 6.89
C ILE A 25 -22.25 24.65 7.70
N GLY A 26 -22.51 23.37 7.91
CA GLY A 26 -23.65 22.94 8.70
C GLY A 26 -23.72 21.42 8.79
N PHE A 27 -24.65 20.95 9.60
CA PHE A 27 -24.96 19.54 9.71
C PHE A 27 -26.15 19.19 8.80
N LYS A 28 -25.98 18.19 7.95
CA LYS A 28 -27.03 17.62 7.10
C LYS A 28 -26.89 16.10 7.15
N THR A 29 -27.98 15.37 6.90
CA THR A 29 -27.87 13.92 6.65
C THR A 29 -26.99 13.70 5.42
N MET A 30 -25.97 12.85 5.59
CA MET A 30 -25.03 12.51 4.54
C MET A 30 -24.78 11.01 4.52
N LYS A 31 -24.23 10.50 3.41
CA LYS A 31 -23.71 9.14 3.35
C LYS A 31 -22.56 9.01 4.34
N PHE A 32 -22.58 7.96 5.13
CA PHE A 32 -21.43 7.61 5.97
C PHE A 32 -20.26 7.25 5.05
N PRO A 33 -19.02 7.68 5.33
CA PRO A 33 -17.87 7.37 4.47
C PRO A 33 -17.65 5.86 4.34
N ALA A 34 -16.99 5.46 3.26
CA ALA A 34 -16.47 4.11 3.16
C ALA A 34 -15.24 3.99 4.09
N VAL A 35 -15.23 2.96 4.93
CA VAL A 35 -14.15 2.72 5.90
C VAL A 35 -13.37 1.50 5.46
N THR A 36 -12.15 1.70 4.97
CA THR A 36 -11.24 0.60 4.65
C THR A 36 -10.38 0.27 5.86
N VAL A 37 -10.35 -1.00 6.22
CA VAL A 37 -9.53 -1.56 7.30
C VAL A 37 -8.58 -2.61 6.71
N CYS A 38 -7.30 -2.47 6.97
CA CYS A 38 -6.28 -3.47 6.65
C CYS A 38 -5.42 -3.76 7.87
N ASN A 39 -4.77 -4.92 7.89
CA ASN A 39 -3.71 -5.17 8.85
C ASN A 39 -2.42 -4.44 8.40
N ALA A 40 -1.60 -3.96 9.36
CA ALA A 40 -0.27 -3.45 9.05
C ALA A 40 0.68 -4.55 8.54
N ASN A 41 0.42 -5.81 8.89
CA ASN A 41 1.10 -6.99 8.39
C ASN A 41 0.30 -7.67 7.27
N PRO A 42 0.86 -7.86 6.06
CA PRO A 42 0.09 -8.35 4.92
C PRO A 42 -0.26 -9.85 4.98
N PHE A 43 0.60 -10.68 5.57
CA PHE A 43 0.42 -12.14 5.59
C PHE A 43 0.74 -12.73 6.96
N LYS A 44 0.03 -13.80 7.34
CA LYS A 44 0.34 -14.55 8.55
C LYS A 44 1.71 -15.23 8.38
N TYR A 45 2.67 -14.91 9.25
CA TYR A 45 4.03 -15.43 9.13
C TYR A 45 4.08 -16.96 9.20
N SER A 46 3.24 -17.57 10.04
CA SER A 46 3.05 -19.02 10.11
C SER A 46 2.74 -19.69 8.76
N GLU A 47 1.99 -19.02 7.88
CA GLU A 47 1.64 -19.52 6.54
C GLU A 47 2.76 -19.26 5.51
N VAL A 48 3.43 -18.11 5.56
CA VAL A 48 4.44 -17.72 4.54
C VAL A 48 5.87 -18.10 4.90
N LYS A 49 6.14 -18.54 6.13
CA LYS A 49 7.50 -18.85 6.63
C LYS A 49 8.27 -19.83 5.73
N HIS A 50 7.59 -20.80 5.14
CA HIS A 50 8.22 -21.77 4.24
C HIS A 50 8.69 -21.14 2.92
N LEU A 51 8.03 -20.09 2.45
CA LEU A 51 8.41 -19.31 1.26
C LEU A 51 9.54 -18.33 1.55
N LEU A 52 9.59 -17.79 2.77
CA LEU A 52 10.55 -16.77 3.18
C LEU A 52 11.80 -17.34 3.85
N LYS A 53 11.88 -18.65 4.07
CA LYS A 53 12.94 -19.31 4.84
C LYS A 53 14.36 -18.92 4.40
N ASP A 54 14.63 -18.95 3.09
CA ASP A 54 15.95 -18.63 2.55
C ASP A 54 16.30 -17.14 2.76
N LEU A 55 15.30 -16.26 2.65
CA LEU A 55 15.45 -14.83 2.87
C LEU A 55 15.69 -14.53 4.35
N ASP A 56 14.93 -15.14 5.25
CA ASP A 56 15.06 -14.96 6.69
C ASP A 56 16.46 -15.41 7.18
N MET A 57 16.94 -16.56 6.71
CA MET A 57 18.30 -17.04 7.01
C MET A 57 19.39 -16.08 6.53
N LEU A 58 19.19 -15.46 5.36
CA LEU A 58 20.12 -14.52 4.77
C LEU A 58 20.12 -13.18 5.52
N ILE A 59 18.96 -12.71 5.98
CA ILE A 59 18.83 -11.51 6.81
C ILE A 59 19.53 -11.73 8.16
N GLU A 60 19.32 -12.87 8.81
CA GLU A 60 19.98 -13.20 10.08
C GLU A 60 21.51 -13.22 9.94
N ALA A 61 22.03 -13.88 8.90
CA ALA A 61 23.46 -13.93 8.63
C ALA A 61 24.06 -12.55 8.30
N ALA A 62 23.30 -11.67 7.64
CA ALA A 62 23.73 -10.31 7.32
C ALA A 62 23.76 -9.44 8.59
N LEU A 63 22.72 -9.53 9.42
CA LEU A 63 22.62 -8.82 10.70
C LEU A 63 23.76 -9.22 11.65
N GLU A 64 24.06 -10.52 11.73
CA GLU A 64 25.16 -11.02 12.56
C GLU A 64 26.51 -10.42 12.14
N ARG A 65 26.81 -10.39 10.83
CA ARG A 65 28.03 -9.78 10.31
C ARG A 65 28.11 -8.27 10.54
N ILE A 66 26.99 -7.55 10.44
CA ILE A 66 26.95 -6.10 10.69
C ILE A 66 27.16 -5.79 12.17
N LEU A 67 26.54 -6.57 13.07
CA LEU A 67 26.61 -6.34 14.52
C LEU A 67 27.90 -6.84 15.16
N GLN A 68 28.51 -7.89 14.62
CA GLN A 68 29.77 -8.48 15.10
C GLN A 68 30.84 -8.52 13.99
N PRO A 69 31.46 -7.38 13.64
CA PRO A 69 32.42 -7.29 12.54
C PRO A 69 33.77 -7.98 12.81
N THR A 70 34.08 -8.35 14.06
CA THR A 70 35.31 -9.10 14.40
C THR A 70 35.04 -10.60 14.43
N PRO A 71 35.78 -11.43 13.69
CA PRO A 71 35.75 -12.86 13.89
C PRO A 71 36.41 -13.14 15.25
N GLY A 72 35.58 -13.34 16.28
CA GLY A 72 36.04 -14.01 17.48
C GLY A 72 36.61 -15.37 17.07
N ASN A 73 37.73 -15.78 17.68
CA ASN A 73 38.30 -17.12 17.57
C ASN A 73 37.36 -18.17 18.23
N SER A 74 36.08 -18.20 17.85
CA SER A 74 35.14 -19.26 18.13
C SER A 74 34.98 -20.05 16.85
N SER A 75 35.74 -21.13 16.77
CA SER A 75 35.60 -22.22 15.82
C SER A 75 34.24 -22.90 15.98
N GLU A 76 33.17 -22.27 15.52
CA GLU A 76 31.96 -22.96 15.13
C GLU A 76 31.75 -22.69 13.64
N ASN A 77 32.35 -23.56 12.83
CA ASN A 77 32.07 -23.68 11.41
C ASN A 77 30.63 -24.19 11.23
N VAL A 78 29.65 -23.33 11.45
CA VAL A 78 28.35 -23.50 10.79
C VAL A 78 28.46 -22.71 9.50
N SER A 79 29.07 -23.32 8.48
CA SER A 79 28.90 -22.84 7.12
C SER A 79 27.44 -23.14 6.75
N LEU A 80 26.52 -22.29 7.19
CA LEU A 80 25.15 -22.29 6.72
C LEU A 80 25.24 -22.15 5.20
N SER A 81 24.75 -23.16 4.47
CA SER A 81 24.65 -23.10 3.02
C SER A 81 23.58 -22.05 2.68
N LEU A 82 23.99 -20.79 2.68
CA LEU A 82 23.12 -19.68 2.35
C LEU A 82 22.82 -19.74 0.85
N ASN A 83 21.54 -19.58 0.51
CA ASN A 83 21.14 -19.41 -0.88
C ASN A 83 21.55 -18.01 -1.34
N MET A 84 22.77 -17.91 -1.87
CA MET A 84 23.31 -16.63 -2.32
C MET A 84 22.64 -16.13 -3.61
N GLU A 85 21.80 -16.91 -4.29
CA GLU A 85 21.11 -16.45 -5.50
C GLU A 85 20.29 -15.18 -5.25
N LEU A 86 19.60 -15.11 -4.10
CA LEU A 86 18.87 -13.94 -3.64
C LEU A 86 19.80 -12.75 -3.34
N TRP A 87 20.93 -12.98 -2.66
CA TRP A 87 21.92 -11.94 -2.36
C TRP A 87 22.49 -11.30 -3.62
N HIS A 88 22.86 -12.13 -4.61
CA HIS A 88 23.42 -11.65 -5.88
C HIS A 88 22.40 -10.88 -6.74
N GLN A 89 21.10 -10.88 -6.39
CA GLN A 89 20.13 -10.01 -7.06
C GLN A 89 20.34 -8.56 -6.69
N ILE A 90 20.47 -8.26 -5.39
CA ILE A 90 20.70 -6.91 -4.86
C ILE A 90 21.59 -7.03 -3.60
N PRO A 91 22.93 -7.08 -3.76
CA PRO A 91 23.83 -7.19 -2.62
C PRO A 91 23.83 -5.90 -1.80
N LEU A 92 23.86 -6.02 -0.48
CA LEU A 92 24.07 -4.88 0.42
C LEU A 92 25.58 -4.62 0.54
N VAL A 93 25.99 -3.41 0.18
CA VAL A 93 27.39 -2.98 0.20
C VAL A 93 27.61 -1.88 1.23
N LEU A 94 28.73 -1.95 1.94
CA LEU A 94 29.26 -0.92 2.80
C LEU A 94 30.22 -0.06 1.98
N ILE A 95 30.02 1.26 2.00
CA ILE A 95 30.91 2.22 1.34
C ILE A 95 31.65 2.97 2.45
N ASP A 96 32.96 2.73 2.55
CA ASP A 96 33.86 3.42 3.45
C ASP A 96 34.56 4.57 2.71
N GLU A 97 34.17 5.80 3.04
CA GLU A 97 34.73 7.04 2.49
C GLU A 97 35.66 7.77 3.47
N HIS A 98 36.23 7.09 4.49
CA HIS A 98 37.19 7.72 5.40
C HIS A 98 38.40 8.30 4.65
N ASP A 99 38.85 7.63 3.58
CA ASP A 99 39.79 8.19 2.61
C ASP A 99 39.01 8.68 1.38
N LYS A 100 38.96 10.01 1.21
CA LYS A 100 38.26 10.66 0.10
C LYS A 100 38.89 10.37 -1.27
N ASP A 101 40.19 10.07 -1.29
CA ASP A 101 40.92 9.80 -2.53
C ASP A 101 40.83 8.31 -2.91
N ASN A 102 40.43 7.45 -1.96
CA ASN A 102 40.30 6.00 -2.17
C ASN A 102 39.13 5.40 -1.36
N PRO A 103 37.88 5.63 -1.79
CA PRO A 103 36.73 5.01 -1.14
C PRO A 103 36.74 3.49 -1.35
N ILE A 104 36.47 2.73 -0.28
CA ILE A 104 36.46 1.27 -0.29
C ILE A 104 35.00 0.79 -0.31
N ILE A 105 34.65 -0.07 -1.26
CA ILE A 105 33.33 -0.71 -1.33
C ILE A 105 33.51 -2.17 -0.89
N LEU A 106 32.80 -2.56 0.17
CA LEU A 106 32.84 -3.90 0.74
C LEU A 106 31.44 -4.51 0.66
N ASP A 107 31.30 -5.66 0.01
CA ASP A 107 30.08 -6.48 0.14
C ASP A 107 30.13 -7.23 1.48
N ILE A 108 29.01 -7.24 2.21
CA ILE A 108 28.89 -7.86 3.54
C ILE A 108 29.26 -9.35 3.52
N PHE A 109 28.96 -10.07 2.43
CA PHE A 109 29.26 -11.50 2.33
C PHE A 109 30.49 -11.82 1.48
N GLU A 110 31.11 -10.84 0.83
CA GLU A 110 32.28 -11.08 0.00
C GLU A 110 33.56 -11.03 0.85
N SER A 111 34.02 -12.21 1.25
CA SER A 111 35.35 -12.37 1.86
C SER A 111 36.43 -12.12 0.80
N ASN A 112 37.43 -11.29 1.10
CA ASN A 112 38.66 -11.12 0.32
C ASN A 112 39.29 -12.47 -0.08
N GLN A 113 38.90 -13.03 -1.23
CA GLN A 113 39.67 -14.04 -1.95
C GLN A 113 40.31 -13.35 -3.15
N PRO A 114 41.65 -13.29 -3.24
CA PRO A 114 42.28 -12.87 -4.47
C PRO A 114 41.93 -13.90 -5.54
N ALA A 115 41.44 -13.41 -6.69
CA ALA A 115 41.15 -14.23 -7.84
C ALA A 115 42.39 -15.05 -8.25
N VAL A 116 42.42 -16.32 -7.83
CA VAL A 116 43.36 -17.32 -8.34
C VAL A 116 42.64 -18.05 -9.48
N GLY A 117 43.25 -17.98 -10.65
CA GLY A 117 42.62 -18.25 -11.93
C GLY A 117 42.25 -19.71 -12.23
N ASN A 118 41.44 -19.81 -13.28
CA ASN A 118 41.23 -20.93 -14.18
C ASN A 118 40.95 -22.30 -13.56
N GLN A 119 39.67 -22.58 -13.29
CA GLN A 119 39.12 -23.92 -13.54
C GLN A 119 37.76 -23.80 -14.23
N THR A 120 37.74 -24.19 -15.50
CA THR A 120 36.54 -24.52 -16.25
C THR A 120 35.84 -25.69 -15.59
N VAL A 121 34.68 -25.46 -14.99
CA VAL A 121 33.78 -26.53 -14.55
C VAL A 121 32.59 -26.52 -15.52
N GLU A 122 32.59 -27.49 -16.44
CA GLU A 122 31.43 -27.87 -17.22
C GLU A 122 30.34 -28.39 -16.28
N GLY A 123 29.33 -27.56 -16.02
CA GLY A 123 28.11 -27.94 -15.33
C GLY A 123 27.06 -28.35 -16.35
N ASN A 124 26.72 -29.64 -16.39
CA ASN A 124 25.60 -30.18 -17.15
C ASN A 124 24.29 -29.48 -16.73
N GLN A 125 23.68 -28.73 -17.64
CA GLN A 125 22.35 -28.17 -17.47
C GLN A 125 21.31 -29.29 -17.58
N THR A 126 20.91 -29.84 -16.43
CA THR A 126 19.57 -30.42 -16.32
C THR A 126 18.58 -29.27 -16.41
N THR A 127 17.84 -29.25 -17.52
CA THR A 127 16.65 -28.43 -17.72
C THR A 127 15.56 -28.89 -16.75
N GLU A 128 15.61 -28.41 -15.52
CA GLU A 128 14.42 -28.28 -14.69
C GLU A 128 13.85 -26.89 -14.93
N GLY A 129 12.56 -26.85 -15.29
CA GLY A 129 11.88 -25.66 -15.75
C GLY A 129 11.97 -24.52 -14.74
N ASN A 130 12.23 -23.32 -15.23
CA ASN A 130 11.97 -22.08 -14.50
C ASN A 130 10.45 -22.00 -14.23
N GLN A 131 10.02 -22.62 -13.14
CA GLN A 131 8.69 -22.43 -12.58
C GLN A 131 8.66 -21.00 -12.05
N SER A 132 7.83 -20.15 -12.65
CA SER A 132 7.62 -18.77 -12.22
C SER A 132 7.37 -18.74 -10.71
N THR A 133 8.22 -18.01 -9.99
CA THR A 133 8.21 -17.82 -8.52
C THR A 133 7.07 -16.92 -8.03
N GLU A 134 6.13 -16.55 -8.91
CA GLU A 134 4.99 -15.73 -8.54
C GLU A 134 3.87 -16.59 -7.94
N VAL A 135 3.64 -16.39 -6.64
CA VAL A 135 2.50 -17.01 -5.95
C VAL A 135 1.19 -16.45 -6.54
N PRO A 136 0.26 -17.31 -6.98
CA PRO A 136 -1.03 -16.88 -7.51
C PRO A 136 -1.80 -15.98 -6.53
N LEU A 137 -2.63 -15.07 -7.05
CA LEU A 137 -3.41 -14.14 -6.22
C LEU A 137 -4.30 -14.87 -5.19
N GLN A 138 -4.91 -16.00 -5.59
CA GLN A 138 -5.79 -16.75 -4.69
C GLN A 138 -5.06 -17.30 -3.47
N ASP A 139 -3.83 -17.77 -3.65
CA ASP A 139 -3.02 -18.30 -2.56
C ASP A 139 -2.50 -17.18 -1.66
N ARG A 140 -2.15 -16.02 -2.23
CA ARG A 140 -1.83 -14.81 -1.46
C ARG A 140 -2.99 -14.35 -0.58
N ILE A 141 -4.22 -14.38 -1.10
CA ILE A 141 -5.42 -14.05 -0.32
C ILE A 141 -5.63 -15.04 0.83
N ARG A 142 -5.38 -16.34 0.61
CA ARG A 142 -5.52 -17.38 1.64
C ARG A 142 -4.50 -17.25 2.77
N MET A 143 -3.25 -16.90 2.44
CA MET A 143 -2.19 -16.68 3.44
C MET A 143 -2.32 -15.33 4.17
N GLY A 144 -3.22 -14.45 3.71
CA GLY A 144 -3.55 -13.19 4.37
C GLY A 144 -4.48 -13.36 5.57
N TYR A 145 -4.69 -12.28 6.33
CA TYR A 145 -5.68 -12.23 7.39
C TYR A 145 -7.10 -12.29 6.80
N GLN A 146 -7.92 -13.21 7.29
CA GLN A 146 -9.32 -13.35 6.86
C GLN A 146 -10.22 -12.39 7.64
N ALA A 147 -11.44 -12.15 7.14
CA ALA A 147 -12.35 -11.15 7.71
C ALA A 147 -12.86 -11.61 9.07
N GLU A 148 -13.16 -12.90 9.16
CA GLU A 148 -13.67 -13.61 10.33
C GLU A 148 -12.69 -13.58 11.50
N ASP A 149 -11.39 -13.66 11.19
CA ASP A 149 -10.33 -13.63 12.20
C ASP A 149 -10.05 -12.20 12.65
N MET A 150 -10.09 -11.23 11.73
CA MET A 150 -9.65 -9.86 12.00
C MET A 150 -10.76 -8.98 12.58
N ILE A 151 -12.02 -9.15 12.18
CA ILE A 151 -13.15 -8.31 12.57
C ILE A 151 -14.04 -9.10 13.54
N LEU A 152 -13.80 -8.95 14.84
CA LEU A 152 -14.52 -9.71 15.87
C LEU A 152 -15.92 -9.17 16.12
N ALA A 153 -16.07 -7.85 16.20
CA ALA A 153 -17.36 -7.20 16.43
C ALA A 153 -17.53 -5.95 15.57
N CYS A 154 -18.75 -5.72 15.11
CA CYS A 154 -19.13 -4.55 14.33
C CYS A 154 -20.51 -4.06 14.76
N LEU A 155 -20.61 -2.75 15.00
CA LEU A 155 -21.87 -2.08 15.30
C LEU A 155 -21.91 -0.74 14.55
N TYR A 156 -22.99 -0.49 13.80
CA TYR A 156 -23.23 0.78 13.15
C TYR A 156 -24.47 1.45 13.76
N GLY A 157 -24.25 2.45 14.60
CA GLY A 157 -25.30 3.02 15.44
C GLY A 157 -25.90 1.98 16.38
N ALA A 158 -27.16 1.59 16.12
CA ALA A 158 -27.85 0.54 16.86
C ALA A 158 -27.99 -0.77 16.07
N GLU A 159 -27.54 -0.81 14.81
CA GLU A 159 -27.67 -1.96 13.94
C GLU A 159 -26.41 -2.83 14.01
N PRO A 160 -26.52 -4.12 14.38
CA PRO A 160 -25.38 -5.02 14.37
C PRO A 160 -24.93 -5.28 12.94
N CYS A 161 -23.63 -5.29 12.72
CA CYS A 161 -23.00 -5.67 11.47
C CYS A 161 -22.01 -6.81 11.73
N ASN A 162 -21.59 -7.49 10.66
CA ASN A 162 -20.60 -8.55 10.74
C ASN A 162 -19.56 -8.40 9.61
N TYR A 163 -18.56 -9.27 9.62
CA TYR A 163 -17.50 -9.30 8.61
C TYR A 163 -18.02 -9.50 7.17
N LYS A 164 -19.22 -10.05 6.96
CA LYS A 164 -19.84 -10.25 5.63
C LYS A 164 -20.36 -8.94 5.03
N ASN A 165 -20.60 -7.92 5.86
CA ASN A 165 -20.95 -6.58 5.38
C ASN A 165 -19.76 -5.80 4.82
N PHE A 166 -18.56 -6.39 4.83
CA PHE A 166 -17.35 -5.78 4.30
C PHE A 166 -17.00 -6.37 2.95
N THR A 167 -16.68 -5.50 1.99
CA THR A 167 -16.14 -5.96 0.71
C THR A 167 -14.65 -6.22 0.86
N GLN A 168 -14.19 -7.42 0.50
CA GLN A 168 -12.78 -7.77 0.48
C GLN A 168 -12.08 -7.23 -0.77
N ILE A 169 -10.93 -6.60 -0.58
CA ILE A 169 -9.98 -6.27 -1.64
C ILE A 169 -8.59 -6.76 -1.27
N TYR A 170 -7.76 -7.03 -2.28
CA TYR A 170 -6.36 -7.38 -2.07
C TYR A 170 -5.46 -6.18 -2.39
N HIS A 171 -4.75 -5.67 -1.38
CA HIS A 171 -3.78 -4.60 -1.50
C HIS A 171 -2.35 -5.17 -1.54
N PRO A 172 -1.50 -4.81 -2.53
CA PRO A 172 -0.16 -5.39 -2.67
C PRO A 172 0.74 -5.23 -1.42
N ASP A 173 0.67 -4.08 -0.75
CA ASP A 173 1.52 -3.79 0.42
C ASP A 173 0.91 -4.22 1.78
N HIS A 174 -0.40 -4.45 1.83
CA HIS A 174 -1.13 -4.66 3.09
C HIS A 174 -1.97 -5.95 3.11
N GLY A 175 -1.88 -6.78 2.06
CA GLY A 175 -2.60 -8.03 1.96
C GLY A 175 -4.11 -7.81 1.85
N ASN A 176 -4.88 -8.58 2.61
CA ASN A 176 -6.33 -8.49 2.59
C ASN A 176 -6.81 -7.25 3.35
N CYS A 177 -7.69 -6.49 2.71
CA CYS A 177 -8.34 -5.32 3.26
C CYS A 177 -9.85 -5.44 3.12
N TYR A 178 -10.58 -4.80 4.02
CA TYR A 178 -12.03 -4.91 4.16
C TYR A 178 -12.67 -3.53 4.18
N ILE A 179 -13.65 -3.31 3.31
CA ILE A 179 -14.29 -2.00 3.13
C ILE A 179 -15.72 -2.05 3.63
N PHE A 180 -16.01 -1.28 4.67
CA PHE A 180 -17.38 -1.03 5.11
C PHE A 180 -18.03 0.05 4.25
N ASN A 181 -19.29 -0.13 3.88
CA ASN A 181 -20.11 0.88 3.20
C ASN A 181 -19.51 1.42 1.88
N TRP A 182 -18.93 0.53 1.05
CA TRP A 182 -18.28 0.93 -0.20
C TRP A 182 -19.27 1.44 -1.26
N GLY A 183 -20.51 0.93 -1.24
CA GLY A 183 -21.58 1.34 -2.15
C GLY A 183 -21.49 0.72 -3.56
N MET A 184 -20.81 -0.42 -3.71
CA MET A 184 -20.69 -1.16 -4.97
C MET A 184 -21.89 -2.10 -5.18
N ASP A 185 -22.13 -3.00 -4.21
CA ASP A 185 -23.19 -4.01 -4.27
C ASP A 185 -24.48 -3.55 -3.60
N GLU A 186 -24.35 -2.86 -2.45
CA GLU A 186 -25.46 -2.36 -1.65
C GLU A 186 -25.55 -0.83 -1.67
N GLU A 187 -26.73 -0.29 -1.35
CA GLU A 187 -26.87 1.16 -1.17
C GLU A 187 -26.10 1.65 0.05
N ALA A 188 -25.47 2.82 -0.10
CA ALA A 188 -24.65 3.37 0.95
C ALA A 188 -25.49 3.82 2.15
N LEU A 189 -25.08 3.39 3.34
CA LEU A 189 -25.69 3.76 4.61
C LEU A 189 -25.50 5.26 4.89
N ASN A 190 -26.54 5.88 5.45
CA ASN A 190 -26.55 7.29 5.81
C ASN A 190 -26.28 7.49 7.30
N SER A 191 -25.66 8.61 7.64
CA SER A 191 -25.53 9.09 9.02
C SER A 191 -26.29 10.41 9.17
N SER A 192 -27.24 10.42 10.10
CA SER A 192 -28.13 11.57 10.36
C SER A 192 -27.96 12.18 11.74
N ASN A 193 -27.21 11.53 12.64
CA ASN A 193 -27.00 12.02 14.00
C ASN A 193 -25.50 12.09 14.30
N PRO A 194 -24.98 13.22 14.78
CA PRO A 194 -23.61 13.29 15.26
C PRO A 194 -23.49 12.57 16.61
N GLY A 195 -22.34 11.96 16.87
CA GLY A 195 -22.00 11.33 18.15
C GLY A 195 -21.45 9.91 17.99
N ALA A 196 -20.60 9.50 18.94
CA ALA A 196 -19.92 8.20 18.90
C ALA A 196 -20.89 7.01 18.96
N GLU A 197 -22.06 7.18 19.60
CA GLU A 197 -23.10 6.15 19.66
C GLU A 197 -23.82 5.90 18.32
N PHE A 198 -23.75 6.84 17.37
CA PHE A 198 -24.40 6.73 16.06
C PHE A 198 -23.42 6.44 14.92
N GLY A 199 -22.15 6.24 15.25
CA GLY A 199 -21.09 5.94 14.29
C GLY A 199 -20.84 4.45 14.12
N LEU A 200 -19.72 4.14 13.47
CA LEU A 200 -19.21 2.78 13.35
C LEU A 200 -18.30 2.46 14.55
N LYS A 201 -18.59 1.35 15.24
CA LYS A 201 -17.76 0.78 16.31
C LYS A 201 -17.25 -0.57 15.84
N LEU A 202 -15.94 -0.78 15.93
CA LEU A 202 -15.27 -2.01 15.51
C LEU A 202 -14.38 -2.52 16.64
N ILE A 203 -14.35 -3.84 16.82
CA ILE A 203 -13.33 -4.54 17.62
C ILE A 203 -12.53 -5.41 16.66
N LEU A 204 -11.22 -5.16 16.59
CA LEU A 204 -10.31 -5.84 15.68
C LEU A 204 -9.37 -6.76 16.46
N ASP A 205 -9.18 -8.00 15.99
CA ASP A 205 -8.11 -8.89 16.49
C ASP A 205 -6.86 -8.71 15.62
N ILE A 206 -5.74 -8.39 16.27
CA ILE A 206 -4.46 -8.14 15.62
C ILE A 206 -3.43 -9.11 16.18
N SER A 207 -3.20 -10.21 15.47
CA SER A 207 -2.27 -11.27 15.86
C SER A 207 -0.80 -10.88 15.65
N GLN A 208 -0.27 -10.04 16.54
CA GLN A 208 1.11 -9.54 16.50
C GLN A 208 2.17 -10.64 16.49
N GLN A 209 1.89 -11.79 17.12
CA GLN A 209 2.75 -12.96 17.14
C GLN A 209 2.99 -13.59 15.76
N ASP A 210 2.06 -13.39 14.82
CA ASP A 210 2.14 -13.89 13.44
C ASP A 210 2.66 -12.82 12.48
N TYR A 211 3.25 -11.73 12.97
CA TYR A 211 3.81 -10.70 12.12
C TYR A 211 5.12 -11.16 11.48
N ILE A 212 5.35 -10.71 10.24
CA ILE A 212 6.61 -10.95 9.55
C ILE A 212 7.67 -10.01 10.16
N PRO A 213 8.68 -10.53 10.89
CA PRO A 213 9.55 -9.71 11.74
C PRO A 213 10.34 -8.63 10.98
N TYR A 214 10.78 -8.93 9.75
CA TYR A 214 11.63 -8.06 8.95
C TYR A 214 10.87 -7.15 7.98
N LEU A 215 9.54 -7.25 7.91
CA LEU A 215 8.70 -6.47 6.99
C LEU A 215 7.81 -5.46 7.73
N SER A 216 7.10 -5.91 8.77
CA SER A 216 6.05 -5.13 9.43
C SER A 216 6.45 -4.80 10.87
N SER A 217 7.14 -3.67 11.04
CA SER A 217 7.57 -3.18 12.36
C SER A 217 6.45 -2.49 13.15
N ALA A 218 5.46 -1.92 12.47
CA ALA A 218 4.33 -1.25 13.10
C ALA A 218 3.22 -2.25 13.46
N ALA A 219 2.92 -2.40 14.74
CA ALA A 219 1.83 -3.23 15.24
C ALA A 219 0.51 -2.43 15.33
N GLY A 220 -0.51 -2.88 14.60
CA GLY A 220 -1.81 -2.23 14.56
C GLY A 220 -2.55 -2.44 13.25
N ALA A 221 -3.67 -1.72 13.11
CA ALA A 221 -4.48 -1.71 11.90
C ALA A 221 -4.24 -0.42 11.10
N ARG A 222 -4.37 -0.52 9.78
CA ARG A 222 -4.38 0.62 8.86
C ARG A 222 -5.83 0.96 8.51
N LEU A 223 -6.24 2.19 8.76
CA LEU A 223 -7.59 2.69 8.50
C LEU A 223 -7.55 3.78 7.43
N MET A 224 -8.54 3.83 6.55
CA MET A 224 -8.71 4.91 5.58
C MET A 224 -10.19 5.22 5.38
N LEU A 225 -10.53 6.51 5.42
CA LEU A 225 -11.85 7.01 5.04
C LEU A 225 -11.80 7.51 3.60
N HIS A 226 -12.76 7.10 2.79
CA HIS A 226 -12.85 7.54 1.40
C HIS A 226 -14.30 7.58 0.91
N GLN A 227 -14.47 8.13 -0.30
CA GLN A 227 -15.79 8.24 -0.93
C GLN A 227 -16.31 6.85 -1.33
N GLN A 228 -17.62 6.73 -1.50
CA GLN A 228 -18.20 5.53 -2.10
C GLN A 228 -17.68 5.33 -3.52
N LYS A 229 -17.52 4.07 -3.92
CA LYS A 229 -17.04 3.65 -5.24
C LYS A 229 -15.65 4.19 -5.62
N SER A 230 -14.86 4.76 -4.70
CA SER A 230 -13.47 5.11 -4.96
C SER A 230 -12.53 4.00 -4.49
N PHE A 231 -11.36 3.87 -5.13
CA PHE A 231 -10.32 2.92 -4.69
C PHE A 231 -9.57 3.45 -3.45
N PRO A 232 -9.32 2.64 -2.41
CA PRO A 232 -8.62 3.09 -1.20
C PRO A 232 -7.09 3.05 -1.36
N PHE A 233 -6.45 4.22 -1.48
CA PHE A 233 -4.99 4.36 -1.49
C PHE A 233 -4.41 4.54 -0.08
N LEU A 234 -4.32 3.43 0.67
CA LEU A 234 -3.90 3.42 2.08
C LEU A 234 -2.50 3.98 2.35
N LYS A 235 -1.60 3.90 1.37
CA LYS A 235 -0.24 4.44 1.46
C LYS A 235 -0.23 5.97 1.56
N ASP A 236 -1.18 6.62 0.91
CA ASP A 236 -1.21 8.09 0.80
C ASP A 236 -2.08 8.73 1.90
N GLN A 237 -3.23 8.12 2.19
CA GLN A 237 -4.26 8.71 3.08
C GLN A 237 -4.63 7.84 4.28
N GLY A 238 -4.01 6.67 4.45
CA GLY A 238 -4.25 5.82 5.59
C GLY A 238 -3.70 6.41 6.89
N ILE A 239 -4.32 6.05 8.01
CA ILE A 239 -3.87 6.30 9.38
C ILE A 239 -3.66 4.98 10.10
N TYR A 240 -2.86 4.98 11.16
CA TYR A 240 -2.71 3.82 12.03
C TYR A 240 -3.69 3.89 13.21
N ALA A 241 -4.28 2.75 13.55
CA ALA A 241 -4.95 2.51 14.82
C ALA A 241 -4.10 1.53 15.65
N MET A 242 -3.74 1.96 16.87
CA MET A 242 -2.86 1.20 17.75
C MET A 242 -3.63 0.03 18.39
N ALA A 243 -3.01 -1.14 18.45
CA ALA A 243 -3.56 -2.28 19.18
C ALA A 243 -3.57 -2.01 20.70
N GLY A 244 -4.60 -2.47 21.41
CA GLY A 244 -4.76 -2.24 22.85
C GLY A 244 -5.27 -0.85 23.22
N THR A 245 -5.81 -0.10 22.25
CA THR A 245 -6.41 1.22 22.49
C THR A 245 -7.75 1.35 21.79
N GLU A 246 -8.66 2.12 22.39
CA GLU A 246 -9.83 2.64 21.71
C GLU A 246 -9.43 3.92 20.96
N THR A 247 -9.39 3.84 19.63
CA THR A 247 -9.10 5.00 18.78
C THR A 247 -10.41 5.66 18.33
N SER A 248 -10.74 6.81 18.92
CA SER A 248 -11.91 7.60 18.55
C SER A 248 -11.57 8.61 17.45
N ILE A 249 -12.28 8.50 16.31
CA ILE A 249 -12.05 9.30 15.10
C ILE A 249 -13.27 10.17 14.82
N GLY A 250 -13.15 11.46 15.07
CA GLY A 250 -14.13 12.46 14.64
C GLY A 250 -13.91 12.82 13.16
N VAL A 251 -14.98 12.80 12.35
CA VAL A 251 -14.89 13.00 10.90
C VAL A 251 -15.61 14.28 10.50
N LEU A 252 -14.92 15.11 9.72
CA LEU A 252 -15.48 16.28 9.03
C LEU A 252 -15.33 16.09 7.52
N VAL A 253 -16.44 16.16 6.79
CA VAL A 253 -16.45 16.08 5.33
C VAL A 253 -16.19 17.49 4.76
N ASP A 254 -15.15 17.61 3.96
CA ASP A 254 -14.76 18.84 3.25
C ASP A 254 -14.97 18.63 1.75
N GLU A 255 -16.00 19.26 1.20
CA GLU A 255 -16.38 19.16 -0.22
C GLU A 255 -15.95 20.41 -0.98
N LEU A 256 -15.20 20.23 -2.06
CA LEU A 256 -14.77 21.26 -2.99
C LEU A 256 -15.39 20.99 -4.36
N GLU A 257 -16.28 21.88 -4.79
CA GLU A 257 -16.85 21.88 -6.14
C GLU A 257 -16.20 22.98 -6.97
N ARG A 258 -15.58 22.58 -8.08
CA ARG A 258 -14.93 23.50 -9.03
C ARG A 258 -15.79 23.67 -10.26
N MET A 259 -15.81 24.90 -10.78
CA MET A 259 -16.42 25.19 -12.07
C MET A 259 -15.61 24.52 -13.18
N GLY A 260 -16.23 23.65 -13.97
CA GLY A 260 -15.56 22.95 -15.07
C GLY A 260 -15.06 23.86 -16.19
N TYR A 261 -14.52 23.25 -17.24
CA TYR A 261 -14.05 23.97 -18.42
C TYR A 261 -15.14 24.91 -18.98
N PRO A 262 -14.85 26.19 -19.30
CA PRO A 262 -13.53 26.82 -19.43
C PRO A 262 -12.97 27.51 -18.17
N TYR A 263 -13.67 27.45 -17.02
CA TYR A 263 -13.27 28.18 -15.80
C TYR A 263 -12.11 27.52 -15.05
N SER A 264 -12.07 26.19 -15.04
CA SER A 264 -10.93 25.43 -14.54
C SER A 264 -10.70 24.18 -15.40
N ASP A 265 -9.44 23.75 -15.46
CA ASP A 265 -9.04 22.54 -16.20
C ASP A 265 -9.15 21.29 -15.31
N CYS A 266 -10.39 20.97 -14.94
CA CYS A 266 -10.72 19.78 -14.15
C CYS A 266 -11.54 18.78 -14.96
N THR A 267 -11.54 17.53 -14.52
CA THR A 267 -12.36 16.45 -15.10
C THR A 267 -13.45 15.99 -14.12
N VAL A 268 -14.62 15.64 -14.65
CA VAL A 268 -15.73 15.10 -13.84
C VAL A 268 -15.66 13.58 -13.73
N ASN A 269 -15.39 12.90 -14.86
CA ASN A 269 -15.43 11.42 -14.94
C ASN A 269 -14.08 10.80 -15.31
N GLY A 270 -13.06 11.60 -15.63
CA GLY A 270 -11.76 11.11 -16.11
C GLY A 270 -11.75 10.57 -17.54
N SER A 271 -12.84 10.69 -18.30
CA SER A 271 -12.92 10.18 -19.69
C SER A 271 -12.09 10.98 -20.69
N ASP A 272 -11.77 12.22 -20.37
CA ASP A 272 -10.90 13.13 -21.14
C ASP A 272 -9.41 12.88 -20.88
N VAL A 273 -9.09 11.99 -19.94
CA VAL A 273 -7.72 11.61 -19.64
C VAL A 273 -7.27 10.47 -20.56
N PRO A 274 -6.16 10.62 -21.30
CA PRO A 274 -5.71 9.62 -22.29
C PRO A 274 -5.03 8.38 -21.68
N VAL A 275 -5.10 8.20 -20.35
CA VAL A 275 -4.46 7.09 -19.61
C VAL A 275 -5.53 6.09 -19.21
N LYS A 276 -5.34 4.81 -19.58
CA LYS A 276 -6.24 3.73 -19.18
C LYS A 276 -6.15 3.52 -17.66
N ASN A 277 -7.30 3.50 -17.00
CA ASN A 277 -7.40 3.20 -15.57
C ASN A 277 -7.00 1.73 -15.31
N LEU A 278 -5.93 1.50 -14.52
CA LEU A 278 -5.47 0.16 -14.12
C LEU A 278 -6.45 -0.53 -13.15
N TYR A 279 -7.20 0.24 -12.38
CA TYR A 279 -8.16 -0.22 -11.37
C TYR A 279 -9.56 -0.41 -11.94
N SER A 280 -9.72 -0.41 -13.27
CA SER A 280 -11.03 -0.61 -13.92
C SER A 280 -11.71 -1.94 -13.55
N GLN A 281 -10.93 -2.95 -13.13
CA GLN A 281 -11.45 -4.22 -12.64
C GLN A 281 -12.35 -4.10 -11.39
N TYR A 282 -12.12 -3.06 -10.58
CA TYR A 282 -12.92 -2.76 -9.40
C TYR A 282 -14.09 -1.81 -9.69
N ASN A 283 -14.25 -1.37 -10.95
CA ASN A 283 -15.29 -0.46 -11.39
C ASN A 283 -15.39 0.82 -10.52
N THR A 284 -14.23 1.33 -10.08
CA THR A 284 -14.13 2.51 -9.23
C THR A 284 -14.19 3.81 -10.02
N SER A 285 -14.64 4.88 -9.38
CA SER A 285 -14.59 6.24 -9.90
C SER A 285 -13.16 6.70 -10.15
N TYR A 286 -13.03 7.68 -11.06
CA TYR A 286 -11.75 8.32 -11.32
C TYR A 286 -11.27 9.06 -10.06
N SER A 287 -9.98 8.94 -9.77
CA SER A 287 -9.28 9.74 -8.77
C SER A 287 -7.92 10.14 -9.30
N ILE A 288 -7.36 11.22 -8.75
CA ILE A 288 -6.02 11.69 -9.09
C ILE A 288 -4.95 10.61 -8.85
N GLN A 289 -5.09 9.84 -7.77
CA GLN A 289 -4.15 8.76 -7.42
C GLN A 289 -4.21 7.59 -8.41
N VAL A 290 -5.40 7.21 -8.88
CA VAL A 290 -5.57 6.21 -9.95
C VAL A 290 -4.77 6.59 -11.19
N LYS A 291 -4.82 7.86 -11.61
CA LYS A 291 -4.07 8.32 -12.78
C LYS A 291 -2.57 8.28 -12.53
N HIS A 292 -2.09 8.83 -11.40
CA HIS A 292 -0.67 8.83 -11.07
C HIS A 292 -0.06 7.43 -11.10
N VAL A 293 -0.74 6.44 -10.52
CA VAL A 293 -0.27 5.04 -10.54
C VAL A 293 -0.33 4.45 -11.95
N SER A 294 -1.42 4.67 -12.68
CA SER A 294 -1.59 4.13 -14.03
C SER A 294 -0.56 4.70 -15.02
N GLU A 295 -0.26 5.99 -14.93
CA GLU A 295 0.72 6.67 -15.78
C GLU A 295 2.16 6.26 -15.40
N SER A 296 2.48 6.21 -14.11
CA SER A 296 3.77 5.71 -13.64
C SER A 296 4.04 4.30 -14.13
N ASN A 297 3.05 3.40 -14.03
CA ASN A 297 3.16 2.03 -14.55
C ASN A 297 3.41 2.01 -16.07
N LYS A 298 2.68 2.83 -16.83
CA LYS A 298 2.91 2.96 -18.28
C LYS A 298 4.35 3.41 -18.58
N THR A 299 4.88 4.40 -17.87
CA THR A 299 6.26 4.88 -18.06
C THR A 299 7.28 3.80 -17.68
N VAL A 300 7.06 3.04 -16.60
CA VAL A 300 7.89 1.86 -16.26
C VAL A 300 7.92 0.89 -17.42
N GLN A 301 6.76 0.49 -17.94
CA GLN A 301 6.66 -0.47 -19.05
C GLN A 301 7.34 0.02 -20.32
N GLU A 302 7.21 1.30 -20.66
CA GLU A 302 7.87 1.88 -21.83
C GLU A 302 9.39 1.95 -21.69
N LYS A 303 9.90 2.34 -20.51
CA LYS A 303 11.34 2.39 -20.24
C LYS A 303 11.94 0.98 -20.18
N LEU A 304 11.25 0.05 -19.50
CA LEU A 304 11.64 -1.35 -19.44
C LEU A 304 11.71 -1.96 -20.85
N SER A 305 10.68 -1.74 -21.68
CA SER A 305 10.66 -2.20 -23.07
C SER A 305 11.81 -1.63 -23.92
N LYS A 306 12.15 -0.34 -23.73
CA LYS A 306 13.29 0.29 -24.41
C LYS A 306 14.63 -0.29 -23.94
N LEU A 307 14.77 -0.50 -22.64
CA LEU A 307 15.97 -1.06 -22.03
C LEU A 307 16.20 -2.51 -22.50
N ILE A 308 15.16 -3.34 -22.47
CA ILE A 308 15.19 -4.72 -23.00
C ILE A 308 15.57 -4.71 -24.48
N LYS A 309 14.95 -3.87 -25.32
CA LYS A 309 15.30 -3.76 -26.75
C LYS A 309 16.77 -3.39 -26.96
N SER A 310 17.29 -2.44 -26.18
CA SER A 310 18.70 -2.03 -26.24
C SER A 310 19.67 -3.13 -25.77
N LEU A 311 19.25 -3.97 -24.83
CA LEU A 311 20.03 -5.10 -24.34
C LEU A 311 19.99 -6.28 -25.33
N THR A 312 18.86 -6.51 -26.00
CA THR A 312 18.71 -7.59 -26.99
C THR A 312 19.53 -7.39 -28.28
N SER A 313 20.02 -6.18 -28.58
CA SER A 313 20.97 -5.97 -29.69
C SER A 313 22.40 -6.45 -29.39
N LEU A 314 22.69 -6.86 -28.15
CA LEU A 314 23.90 -7.55 -27.73
C LEU A 314 23.57 -9.04 -27.54
N GLN A 315 23.35 -9.72 -28.68
CA GLN A 315 23.13 -11.16 -28.76
C GLN A 315 24.36 -11.87 -28.16
N ASP A 316 24.14 -12.64 -27.09
CA ASP A 316 25.05 -13.62 -26.43
C ASP A 316 25.44 -13.38 -24.95
N TYR A 317 24.91 -12.36 -24.26
CA TYR A 317 25.18 -12.22 -22.80
C TYR A 317 23.98 -11.94 -21.87
N CYS A 318 22.75 -11.81 -22.35
CA CYS A 318 21.62 -11.47 -21.47
C CYS A 318 20.80 -12.69 -21.02
N ARG A 319 21.31 -13.43 -20.04
CA ARG A 319 20.46 -14.11 -19.03
C ARG A 319 20.40 -13.25 -17.76
N ILE A 320 20.14 -11.95 -17.93
CA ILE A 320 19.82 -11.07 -16.80
C ILE A 320 18.37 -11.40 -16.46
N SER A 321 18.09 -11.85 -15.23
CA SER A 321 16.71 -12.05 -14.79
C SER A 321 15.95 -10.73 -14.97
N ASN A 322 14.75 -10.82 -15.57
CA ASN A 322 13.91 -9.67 -15.91
C ASN A 322 13.70 -8.77 -14.66
N ASP A 323 13.66 -9.39 -13.48
CA ASP A 323 13.49 -8.79 -12.16
C ASP A 323 14.58 -7.75 -11.79
N LYS A 324 15.85 -7.96 -12.16
CA LYS A 324 16.93 -7.00 -11.87
C LYS A 324 16.76 -5.71 -12.69
N VAL A 325 16.39 -5.87 -13.95
CA VAL A 325 16.17 -4.77 -14.89
C VAL A 325 14.93 -3.97 -14.48
N GLU A 326 13.88 -4.65 -14.06
CA GLU A 326 12.67 -4.03 -13.53
C GLU A 326 12.94 -3.23 -12.25
N THR A 327 13.69 -3.79 -11.30
CA THR A 327 14.06 -3.11 -10.05
C THR A 327 14.86 -1.83 -10.31
N TYR A 328 15.86 -1.89 -11.19
CA TYR A 328 16.63 -0.71 -11.59
C TYR A 328 15.75 0.34 -12.29
N CYS A 329 14.87 -0.09 -13.20
CA CYS A 329 13.96 0.83 -13.88
C CYS A 329 13.01 1.51 -12.90
N TYR A 330 12.47 0.77 -11.94
CA TYR A 330 11.59 1.29 -10.90
C TYR A 330 12.32 2.27 -9.98
N SER A 331 13.53 1.94 -9.51
CA SER A 331 14.33 2.82 -8.66
C SER A 331 14.75 4.10 -9.40
N SER A 332 15.18 3.98 -10.66
CA SER A 332 15.52 5.11 -11.54
C SER A 332 14.32 6.03 -11.75
N LEU A 333 13.14 5.48 -12.06
CA LEU A 333 11.91 6.27 -12.21
C LEU A 333 11.51 6.97 -10.92
N ARG A 334 11.57 6.27 -9.79
CA ARG A 334 11.24 6.84 -8.48
C ARG A 334 12.17 7.99 -8.09
N SER A 335 13.43 7.94 -8.51
CA SER A 335 14.41 9.02 -8.30
C SER A 335 14.29 10.19 -9.30
N SER A 336 13.58 9.99 -10.42
CA SER A 336 13.50 10.97 -11.50
C SER A 336 12.43 12.03 -11.24
N ILE A 337 12.87 13.23 -10.87
CA ILE A 337 11.99 14.39 -10.68
C ILE A 337 11.30 14.80 -11.99
N ARG A 338 12.01 14.69 -13.12
CA ARG A 338 11.48 15.09 -14.44
C ARG A 338 10.27 14.25 -14.83
N ASP A 339 10.36 12.92 -14.69
CA ASP A 339 9.24 12.03 -15.04
C ASP A 339 8.04 12.26 -14.12
N ARG A 340 8.30 12.51 -12.83
CA ARG A 340 7.26 12.88 -11.88
C ARG A 340 6.55 14.18 -12.29
N GLN A 341 7.29 15.19 -12.73
CA GLN A 341 6.70 16.45 -13.19
C GLN A 341 5.85 16.27 -14.46
N ILE A 342 6.33 15.48 -15.42
CA ILE A 342 5.57 15.18 -16.65
C ILE A 342 4.22 14.52 -16.32
N CYS A 343 4.20 13.60 -15.34
CA CYS A 343 2.97 12.96 -14.88
C CYS A 343 2.01 13.97 -14.20
N ILE A 344 2.54 14.86 -13.36
CA ILE A 344 1.75 15.90 -12.70
C ILE A 344 1.13 16.86 -13.73
N ASP A 345 1.91 17.33 -14.70
CA ASP A 345 1.46 18.27 -15.73
C ASP A 345 0.45 17.64 -16.70
N SER A 346 0.55 16.32 -16.91
CA SER A 346 -0.41 15.53 -17.68
C SER A 346 -1.71 15.33 -16.89
N CYS A 347 -1.65 15.33 -15.56
CA CYS A 347 -2.77 15.03 -14.67
C CYS A 347 -3.79 16.16 -14.58
N LYS A 348 -5.07 15.82 -14.72
CA LYS A 348 -6.18 16.73 -14.45
C LYS A 348 -6.81 16.38 -13.11
N GLU A 349 -7.01 17.40 -12.29
CA GLU A 349 -7.72 17.28 -11.01
C GLU A 349 -9.21 17.00 -11.23
N THR A 350 -9.88 16.44 -10.21
CA THR A 350 -11.33 16.27 -10.26
C THR A 350 -12.04 17.59 -9.98
N CYS A 351 -13.16 17.82 -10.66
CA CYS A 351 -13.98 19.01 -10.39
C CYS A 351 -14.67 18.92 -9.02
N ASN A 352 -15.07 17.72 -8.62
CA ASN A 352 -15.62 17.45 -7.31
C ASN A 352 -14.56 16.69 -6.51
N ASP A 353 -14.08 17.33 -5.46
CA ASP A 353 -13.16 16.72 -4.51
C ASP A 353 -13.83 16.64 -3.13
N THR A 354 -13.72 15.49 -2.48
CA THR A 354 -14.24 15.30 -1.13
C THR A 354 -13.14 14.72 -0.28
N GLN A 355 -12.78 15.45 0.77
CA GLN A 355 -11.75 15.07 1.72
C GLN A 355 -12.38 14.82 3.10
N TYR A 356 -11.81 13.87 3.82
CA TYR A 356 -12.23 13.52 5.18
C TYR A 356 -11.20 14.03 6.16
N LYS A 357 -11.49 15.16 6.80
CA LYS A 357 -10.65 15.70 7.88
C LYS A 357 -10.95 14.93 9.16
N MET A 358 -9.92 14.31 9.72
CA MET A 358 -10.04 13.45 10.90
C MET A 358 -9.44 14.13 12.12
N THR A 359 -10.14 14.06 13.25
CA THR A 359 -9.60 14.39 14.58
C THR A 359 -9.51 13.09 15.38
N ILE A 360 -8.30 12.72 15.81
CA ILE A 360 -8.02 11.42 16.42
C ILE A 360 -7.72 11.62 17.89
N SER A 361 -8.34 10.78 18.73
CA SER A 361 -8.03 10.66 20.16
C SER A 361 -8.01 9.18 20.54
N MET A 362 -7.18 8.82 21.53
CA MET A 362 -6.96 7.43 21.91
C MET A 362 -7.04 7.29 23.43
N ALA A 363 -7.55 6.15 23.89
CA ALA A 363 -7.54 5.75 25.30
C ALA A 363 -7.22 4.25 25.41
N ASP A 364 -6.62 3.81 26.51
CA ASP A 364 -6.28 2.40 26.72
C ASP A 364 -7.56 1.54 26.80
N TRP A 365 -7.58 0.44 26.06
CA TRP A 365 -8.71 -0.51 26.06
C TRP A 365 -8.18 -1.93 25.83
N PRO A 366 -8.53 -2.91 26.69
CA PRO A 366 -9.49 -2.84 27.81
C PRO A 366 -8.89 -2.25 29.11
N SER A 367 -9.77 -1.90 30.06
CA SER A 367 -9.34 -1.55 31.43
C SER A 367 -8.96 -2.80 32.24
N GLU A 368 -8.10 -2.66 33.26
CA GLU A 368 -7.68 -3.78 34.13
C GLU A 368 -8.88 -4.54 34.74
N ALA A 369 -9.96 -3.84 35.11
CA ALA A 369 -11.15 -4.45 35.69
C ALA A 369 -11.99 -5.23 34.66
N SER A 370 -11.83 -4.92 33.37
CA SER A 370 -12.61 -5.52 32.28
C SER A 370 -11.85 -6.53 31.44
N GLU A 371 -10.52 -6.57 31.60
CA GLU A 371 -9.61 -7.38 30.80
C GLU A 371 -10.05 -8.84 30.75
N ASP A 372 -10.11 -9.51 31.91
CA ASP A 372 -10.40 -10.94 32.00
C ASP A 372 -11.70 -11.35 31.28
N TRP A 373 -12.80 -10.62 31.53
CA TRP A 373 -14.09 -11.02 30.97
C TRP A 373 -14.24 -10.65 29.49
N ILE A 374 -13.66 -9.52 29.04
CA ILE A 374 -13.67 -9.14 27.63
C ILE A 374 -12.88 -10.16 26.82
N PHE A 375 -11.67 -10.50 27.25
CA PHE A 375 -10.86 -11.51 26.57
C PHE A 375 -11.53 -12.89 26.58
N HIS A 376 -12.20 -13.28 27.67
CA HIS A 376 -12.94 -14.54 27.73
C HIS A 376 -14.08 -14.60 26.69
N ILE A 377 -14.88 -13.54 26.55
CA ILE A 377 -15.98 -13.50 25.57
C ILE A 377 -15.43 -13.50 24.14
N LEU A 378 -14.46 -12.63 23.85
CA LEU A 378 -13.91 -12.50 22.50
C LEU A 378 -13.20 -13.78 22.04
N SER A 379 -12.46 -14.44 22.93
CA SER A 379 -11.82 -15.73 22.62
C SER A 379 -12.84 -16.83 22.36
N TYR A 380 -13.90 -16.89 23.15
CA TYR A 380 -15.00 -17.84 22.97
C TYR A 380 -15.69 -17.65 21.61
N GLU A 381 -16.04 -16.42 21.25
CA GLU A 381 -16.69 -16.11 19.96
C GLU A 381 -15.80 -16.45 18.78
N ARG A 382 -14.51 -16.11 18.84
CA ARG A 382 -13.54 -16.43 17.79
C ARG A 382 -13.41 -17.95 17.59
N ASP A 383 -13.15 -18.68 18.66
CA ASP A 383 -12.81 -20.11 18.59
C ASP A 383 -14.05 -21.00 18.34
N MET A 384 -15.26 -20.55 18.72
CA MET A 384 -16.52 -21.25 18.45
C MET A 384 -17.30 -20.75 17.23
N SER A 385 -16.78 -19.77 16.47
CA SER A 385 -17.41 -19.21 15.27
C SER A 385 -17.70 -20.25 14.16
N THR A 386 -17.13 -21.46 14.22
CA THR A 386 -17.52 -22.56 13.33
C THR A 386 -18.89 -23.17 13.65
N ASN A 387 -19.51 -22.87 14.80
CA ASN A 387 -20.80 -23.45 15.21
C ASN A 387 -21.84 -22.48 15.79
N VAL A 388 -21.53 -21.21 16.07
CA VAL A 388 -22.45 -20.33 16.85
C VAL A 388 -22.98 -19.10 16.11
N THR A 389 -22.49 -18.74 14.92
CA THR A 389 -23.05 -17.61 14.16
C THR A 389 -24.20 -18.03 13.23
N LEU A 390 -25.30 -18.50 13.82
CA LEU A 390 -26.64 -18.49 13.23
C LEU A 390 -27.60 -18.14 14.38
N ASP A 391 -28.27 -17.00 14.25
CA ASP A 391 -29.21 -16.38 15.20
C ASP A 391 -28.61 -15.72 16.45
N ARG A 392 -28.21 -14.45 16.29
CA ARG A 392 -28.52 -13.44 17.30
C ARG A 392 -28.74 -12.06 16.72
#